data_AF-A0A1H3WXC1-F1
#
_entry.id   AF-A0A1H3WXC1-F1
#
_cell.length_a   1.000
_cell.length_b   1.000
_cell.length_c   1.000
_cell.angle_alpha   90.00
_cell.angle_beta   90.00
_cell.angle_gamma   90.00
#
_symmetry.space_group_name_H-M   'P 1'
#
loop_
_entity.id
_entity.type
_entity.pdbx_description
1 polymer ?
#
loop_
_entity_poly.entity_id
_entity_poly.type
_entity_poly.pdbx_seq_one_letter_code
_entity_poly.pdbx_strand_id
1 'polypeptide(L)'
;MITEKEIARINELYHKSKEGGGLTAEEKDEQAKLRRAYIDSVKANLGVYLKDIKNASEDTSVSGDVKEKVQKAMEKTDAELAGEDKSAANSGNPEISSHLHI
;
A
#
# COMPACT_ATOMS: atom_id res chain seq x y z
N MET A 1 -16.66 7.34 -6.46
CA MET A 1 -16.76 6.27 -5.45
C MET A 1 -17.26 5.03 -6.18
N ILE A 2 -16.59 3.89 -6.04
CA ILE A 2 -17.02 2.64 -6.68
C ILE A 2 -18.15 2.01 -5.85
N THR A 3 -19.08 1.33 -6.52
CA THR A 3 -20.26 0.71 -5.92
C THR A 3 -20.02 -0.79 -5.66
N GLU A 4 -20.81 -1.37 -4.76
CA GLU A 4 -20.78 -2.82 -4.50
C GLU A 4 -21.09 -3.64 -5.76
N LYS A 5 -21.96 -3.14 -6.63
CA LYS A 5 -22.29 -3.78 -7.91
C LYS A 5 -21.08 -3.83 -8.85
N GLU A 6 -20.29 -2.76 -8.89
CA GLU A 6 -19.06 -2.72 -9.69
C GLU A 6 -17.99 -3.64 -9.11
N ILE A 7 -17.91 -3.77 -7.78
CA ILE A 7 -17.01 -4.73 -7.11
C ILE A 7 -17.44 -6.17 -7.44
N ALA A 8 -18.73 -6.49 -7.34
CA ALA A 8 -19.26 -7.79 -7.72
C ALA A 8 -18.94 -8.11 -9.19
N ARG A 9 -19.07 -7.12 -10.08
CA ARG A 9 -18.73 -7.26 -11.49
C ARG A 9 -17.24 -7.54 -11.72
N ILE A 10 -16.34 -6.89 -10.97
CA ILE A 10 -14.90 -7.20 -11.02
C ILE A 10 -14.65 -8.67 -10.65
N ASN A 11 -15.35 -9.18 -9.63
CA ASN A 11 -15.22 -10.56 -9.18
C ASN A 11 -15.76 -11.55 -10.21
N GLU A 12 -16.94 -11.30 -10.80
CA GLU A 12 -17.49 -12.10 -11.90
C GLU A 12 -16.51 -12.21 -13.07
N LEU A 13 -15.96 -11.08 -13.52
CA LEU A 13 -14.97 -11.04 -14.61
C LEU A 13 -13.68 -11.77 -14.22
N TYR A 14 -13.27 -11.70 -12.95
CA TYR A 14 -12.12 -12.45 -12.46
C TYR A 14 -12.35 -13.97 -12.50
N HIS A 15 -13.48 -14.46 -11.99
CA HIS A 15 -13.83 -15.88 -12.04
C HIS A 15 -13.94 -16.37 -13.49
N LYS A 16 -14.57 -15.59 -14.36
CA LYS A 16 -14.65 -15.91 -15.80
C LYS A 16 -13.27 -15.99 -16.45
N SER A 17 -12.35 -15.08 -16.10
CA SER A 17 -10.96 -15.14 -16.58
C SER A 17 -10.19 -16.36 -16.07
N LYS A 18 -10.50 -16.86 -14.86
CA LYS A 18 -9.78 -17.95 -14.20
C LYS A 18 -10.31 -19.34 -14.55
N GLU A 19 -11.63 -19.47 -14.70
CA GLU A 19 -12.32 -20.75 -14.77
C GLU A 19 -13.06 -20.93 -16.10
N GLY A 20 -13.50 -19.83 -16.74
CA GLY A 20 -14.46 -19.84 -17.85
C GLY A 20 -13.88 -19.79 -19.27
N GLY A 21 -12.59 -20.08 -19.45
CA GLY A 21 -11.93 -20.04 -20.77
C GLY A 21 -11.41 -18.66 -21.18
N GLY A 22 -11.46 -17.67 -20.28
CA GLY A 22 -10.91 -16.33 -20.49
C GLY A 22 -11.97 -15.25 -20.72
N LEU A 23 -11.51 -14.00 -20.78
CA LEU A 23 -12.35 -12.83 -21.04
C LEU A 23 -12.29 -12.44 -22.51
N THR A 24 -13.41 -11.97 -23.07
CA THR A 24 -13.40 -11.30 -24.38
C THR A 24 -12.63 -9.97 -24.31
N ALA A 25 -12.33 -9.36 -25.46
CA ALA A 25 -11.62 -8.09 -25.49
C ALA A 25 -12.40 -6.98 -24.76
N GLU A 26 -13.72 -6.94 -24.97
CA GLU A 26 -14.63 -5.98 -24.34
C GLU A 26 -14.66 -6.15 -22.82
N GLU A 27 -14.69 -7.42 -22.36
CA GLU A 27 -14.71 -7.76 -20.94
C GLU A 27 -13.38 -7.44 -20.25
N LYS A 28 -12.25 -7.59 -20.94
CA LYS A 28 -10.94 -7.16 -20.43
C LYS A 28 -10.88 -5.65 -20.26
N ASP A 29 -11.40 -4.90 -21.22
CA ASP A 29 -11.47 -3.45 -21.16
C ASP A 29 -12.40 -2.97 -20.04
N GLU A 30 -13.56 -3.63 -19.88
CA GLU A 30 -14.49 -3.41 -18.77
C GLU A 30 -13.77 -3.66 -17.43
N GLN A 31 -13.13 -4.81 -17.28
CA GLN A 31 -12.41 -5.18 -16.05
C GLN A 31 -11.29 -4.18 -15.74
N ALA A 32 -10.52 -3.75 -16.74
CA ALA A 32 -9.42 -2.79 -16.55
C ALA A 32 -9.94 -1.43 -16.06
N LYS A 33 -11.02 -0.93 -16.65
CA LYS A 33 -11.67 0.33 -16.23
C LYS A 33 -12.17 0.24 -14.79
N LEU A 34 -12.88 -0.84 -14.46
CA LEU A 34 -13.42 -1.06 -13.12
C LEU A 34 -12.30 -1.20 -12.07
N ARG A 35 -11.24 -1.96 -12.36
CA ARG A 35 -10.08 -2.11 -11.46
C ARG A 35 -9.35 -0.78 -11.24
N ARG A 36 -9.22 0.05 -12.28
CA ARG A 36 -8.61 1.38 -12.15
C ARG A 36 -9.44 2.28 -11.24
N ALA A 37 -10.75 2.35 -11.48
CA ALA A 37 -11.66 3.13 -10.65
C ALA A 37 -11.65 2.68 -9.18
N TYR A 38 -11.59 1.37 -8.92
CA TYR A 38 -11.45 0.81 -7.57
C TYR A 38 -10.17 1.32 -6.90
N ILE A 39 -9.02 1.12 -7.56
CA ILE A 39 -7.71 1.52 -7.04
C ILE A 39 -7.67 3.02 -6.74
N ASP A 40 -8.19 3.85 -7.65
CA ASP A 40 -8.17 5.30 -7.47
C ASP A 40 -9.05 5.72 -6.28
N SER A 41 -10.19 5.06 -6.07
CA SER A 41 -11.03 5.30 -4.88
C SER A 41 -10.35 4.89 -3.57
N VAL A 42 -9.66 3.73 -3.56
CA VAL A 42 -8.91 3.25 -2.40
C VAL A 42 -7.72 4.17 -2.10
N LYS A 43 -6.99 4.62 -3.14
CA LYS A 43 -5.87 5.57 -3.01
C LYS A 43 -6.32 6.92 -2.48
N ALA A 44 -7.44 7.45 -2.96
CA ALA A 44 -7.99 8.70 -2.47
C ALA A 44 -8.32 8.61 -0.97
N ASN A 45 -9.00 7.53 -0.56
CA ASN A 45 -9.33 7.30 0.85
C ASN A 45 -8.07 7.13 1.70
N LEU A 46 -7.13 6.28 1.27
CA LEU A 46 -5.87 6.06 1.99
C LEU A 46 -5.03 7.33 2.10
N GLY A 47 -4.98 8.15 1.04
CA GLY A 47 -4.26 9.42 1.02
C GLY A 47 -4.75 10.40 2.07
N VAL A 48 -6.06 10.41 2.38
CA VAL A 48 -6.63 11.20 3.48
C VAL A 48 -6.07 10.72 4.82
N TYR A 49 -6.14 9.42 5.10
CA TYR A 49 -5.60 8.85 6.35
C TYR A 49 -4.09 9.06 6.51
N LEU A 50 -3.32 8.91 5.43
CA LEU A 50 -1.87 9.14 5.45
C LEU A 50 -1.53 10.61 5.69
N LYS A 51 -2.33 11.54 5.15
CA LYS A 51 -2.19 12.98 5.42
C LYS A 51 -2.50 13.29 6.87
N ASP A 52 -3.52 12.66 7.45
CA ASP A 52 -3.87 12.82 8.86
C ASP A 52 -2.76 12.29 9.79
N ILE A 53 -2.21 11.11 9.48
CA ILE A 53 -1.05 10.54 10.20
C ILE A 53 0.16 11.47 10.06
N LYS A 54 0.44 11.98 8.85
CA LYS A 54 1.54 12.91 8.63
C LYS A 54 1.35 14.17 9.47
N ASN A 55 0.16 14.76 9.45
CA ASN A 55 -0.14 15.96 10.24
C ASN A 55 0.00 15.68 11.74
N ALA A 56 -0.44 14.52 12.23
CA ALA A 56 -0.27 14.12 13.63
C ALA A 56 1.21 13.87 14.00
N SER A 57 2.02 13.41 13.04
CA SER A 57 3.47 13.27 13.24
C SER A 57 4.22 14.60 13.15
N GLU A 58 3.74 15.54 12.33
CA GLU A 58 4.31 16.90 12.23
C GLU A 58 3.80 17.84 13.32
N ASP A 59 2.72 17.47 14.03
CA ASP A 59 2.38 17.99 15.36
C ASP A 59 3.36 17.43 16.43
N THR A 60 4.64 17.54 16.10
CA THR A 60 5.78 17.39 16.96
C THR A 60 5.83 18.64 17.84
N SER A 61 4.89 18.77 18.78
CA SER A 61 5.19 19.38 20.08
C SER A 61 6.10 18.43 20.86
N VAL A 62 7.25 18.10 20.28
CA VAL A 62 8.28 17.35 20.98
C VAL A 62 9.06 18.36 21.79
N SER A 63 8.69 18.45 23.07
CA SER A 63 9.52 19.07 24.10
C SER A 63 10.97 18.61 23.92
N GLY A 64 11.91 19.56 23.92
CA GLY A 64 13.30 19.38 23.48
C GLY A 64 14.04 18.18 24.08
N ASP A 65 13.57 17.67 25.22
CA ASP A 65 14.14 16.54 25.97
C ASP A 65 14.14 15.21 25.20
N VAL A 66 13.19 15.00 24.28
CA VAL A 66 13.12 13.74 23.50
C VAL A 66 14.12 13.76 22.35
N LYS A 67 14.37 14.93 21.73
CA LYS A 67 15.35 15.06 20.64
C LYS A 67 16.77 14.73 21.14
N GLU A 68 17.14 15.17 22.32
CA GLU A 68 18.45 14.91 22.92
C GLU A 68 18.65 13.42 23.27
N LYS A 69 17.61 12.75 23.77
CA LYS A 69 17.66 11.32 24.06
C LYS A 69 17.75 10.46 22.80
N VAL A 70 17.05 10.86 21.74
CA VAL A 70 17.11 10.19 20.43
C VAL A 70 18.49 10.36 19.79
N GLN A 71 19.05 11.58 19.82
CA GLN A 71 20.40 11.87 19.33
C GLN A 71 21.46 10.98 20.00
N LYS A 72 21.43 10.91 21.35
CA LYS A 72 22.39 10.14 22.13
C LYS A 72 22.23 8.62 21.95
N ALA A 73 21.01 8.15 21.67
CA ALA A 73 20.76 6.75 21.35
C ALA A 73 21.28 6.38 19.96
N MET A 74 21.08 7.24 18.95
CA MET A 74 21.57 7.04 17.58
C MET A 74 23.09 7.02 17.52
N GLU A 75 23.78 7.95 18.21
CA GLU A 75 25.26 7.98 18.30
C GLU A 75 25.85 6.70 18.91
N LYS A 76 25.14 6.09 19.87
CA LYS A 76 25.56 4.83 20.49
C LYS A 76 25.37 3.64 19.54
N THR A 77 24.28 3.64 18.76
CA THR A 77 23.97 2.57 17.81
C THR A 77 24.85 2.61 16.56
N ASP A 78 25.20 3.80 16.08
CA ASP A 78 26.10 3.99 14.94
C ASP A 78 27.54 3.53 15.24
N ALA A 79 27.97 3.68 16.51
CA ALA A 79 29.24 3.14 16.99
C ALA A 79 29.26 1.60 17.05
N GLU A 80 28.09 0.95 17.14
CA GLU A 80 27.93 -0.50 17.24
C GLU A 80 27.77 -1.15 15.85
N LEU A 81 27.09 -0.49 14.91
CA LEU A 81 26.85 -0.98 13.54
C LEU A 81 28.08 -0.88 12.61
N ALA A 82 29.05 -0.01 12.90
CA ALA A 82 30.30 0.08 12.12
C ALA A 82 31.21 -1.18 12.25
N GLY A 83 30.83 -2.16 13.09
CA GLY A 83 31.56 -3.40 13.30
C GLY A 83 31.15 -4.59 12.41
N GLU A 84 30.01 -4.57 11.71
CA GLU A 84 29.50 -5.76 11.00
C GLU A 84 28.96 -5.42 9.60
N ASP A 85 29.73 -5.81 8.58
CA ASP A 85 29.50 -5.51 7.16
C ASP A 85 28.76 -6.66 6.44
N LYS A 86 27.83 -6.27 5.55
CA LYS A 86 27.23 -6.97 4.39
C LYS A 86 26.14 -8.04 4.62
N SER A 87 24.94 -7.77 4.08
CA SER A 87 24.49 -8.38 2.81
C SER A 87 22.99 -8.17 2.52
N ALA A 88 22.70 -8.02 1.23
CA ALA A 88 21.47 -8.37 0.52
C ALA A 88 20.25 -7.41 0.55
N ALA A 89 20.24 -6.57 -0.48
CA ALA A 89 19.03 -6.01 -1.08
C ALA A 89 18.10 -7.12 -1.60
N ASN A 90 16.80 -7.02 -1.33
CA ASN A 90 15.78 -7.83 -2.00
C ASN A 90 14.86 -6.93 -2.84
N SER A 91 14.83 -7.21 -4.14
CA SER A 91 13.93 -6.64 -5.13
C SER A 91 12.77 -7.63 -5.36
N GLY A 92 11.53 -7.20 -5.08
CA GLY A 92 10.34 -8.01 -5.29
C GLY A 92 9.16 -7.11 -5.64
N ASN A 93 8.77 -7.12 -6.91
CA ASN A 93 7.60 -6.44 -7.44
C ASN A 93 6.31 -6.92 -6.70
N PRO A 94 5.45 -6.03 -6.17
CA PRO A 94 4.29 -6.47 -5.39
C PRO A 94 3.15 -6.93 -6.30
N GLU A 95 2.94 -8.25 -6.35
CA GLU A 95 1.66 -8.88 -6.68
C GLU A 95 0.58 -8.24 -5.79
N ILE A 96 -0.42 -7.58 -6.39
CA ILE A 96 -1.58 -7.09 -5.63
C ILE A 96 -2.40 -8.31 -5.23
N SER A 97 -2.04 -8.85 -4.07
CA SER A 97 -2.67 -10.00 -3.41
C SER A 97 -4.18 -9.81 -3.35
N SER A 98 -4.90 -10.76 -3.96
CA SER A 98 -6.34 -10.88 -3.99
C SER A 98 -6.89 -11.31 -2.62
N HIS A 99 -6.81 -10.43 -1.63
CA HIS A 99 -7.37 -10.69 -0.31
C HIS A 99 -8.50 -9.71 0.03
N LEU A 100 -9.60 -9.83 -0.70
CA LEU A 100 -10.90 -9.45 -0.17
C LEU A 100 -11.89 -10.54 -0.54
N HIS A 101 -11.98 -11.56 0.32
CA HIS A 101 -13.11 -12.46 0.35
C HIS A 101 -14.23 -11.74 1.10
N ILE A 102 -15.20 -11.21 0.34
CA ILE A 102 -16.57 -10.98 0.82
C ILE A 102 -17.45 -11.91 0.01
#